data_AF-A0A7V4SV52-F1
#
_entry.id   AF-A0A7V4SV52-F1
#
_cell.length_a   1.000
_cell.length_b   1.000
_cell.length_c   1.000
_cell.angle_alpha   90.00
_cell.angle_beta   90.00
_cell.angle_gamma   90.00
#
_symmetry.space_group_name_H-M   'P 1'
#
loop_
_entity.id
_entity.type
_entity.pdbx_description
1 polymer ?
#
loop_
_entity_poly.entity_id
_entity_poly.type
_entity_poly.pdbx_seq_one_letter_code
_entity_poly.pdbx_strand_id
1 'polypeptide(L)'
;MRIKIVEKIMAANDAVATENRRFLDGQAVVALNVMGSPGAGKTSLIENTIRWLNNRRCVAVIEGDIATNYDAERIARTGVPVIQIATGGECHLDAAMIKQALADLDLPRG
;
A
#
# COMPACT_ATOMS: atom_id res chain seq x y z
N MET A 1 6.27 -15.24 -29.65
CA MET A 1 6.15 -13.83 -30.10
C MET A 1 4.80 -13.28 -29.63
N ARG A 2 4.78 -12.51 -28.52
CA ARG A 2 3.55 -11.96 -27.90
C ARG A 2 3.85 -10.87 -26.83
N ILE A 3 4.84 -9.98 -27.04
CA ILE A 3 5.51 -9.29 -25.91
C ILE A 3 5.41 -7.74 -25.91
N LYS A 4 5.11 -7.07 -27.03
CA LYS A 4 5.11 -5.58 -27.07
C LYS A 4 4.03 -4.88 -26.22
N ILE A 5 2.89 -5.52 -25.98
CA ILE A 5 1.77 -4.88 -25.25
C ILE A 5 2.02 -4.96 -23.73
N VAL A 6 2.45 -6.12 -23.22
CA VAL A 6 2.77 -6.31 -21.80
C VAL A 6 3.94 -5.41 -21.37
N GLU A 7 5.00 -5.33 -22.18
CA GLU A 7 6.13 -4.43 -21.91
C GLU A 7 5.70 -2.96 -21.79
N LYS A 8 4.77 -2.50 -22.63
CA LYS A 8 4.25 -1.13 -22.55
C LYS A 8 3.43 -0.88 -21.29
N ILE A 9 2.65 -1.86 -20.85
CA ILE A 9 1.86 -1.76 -19.60
C ILE A 9 2.81 -1.70 -18.40
N MET A 10 3.82 -2.58 -18.35
CA MET A 10 4.82 -2.57 -17.28
C MET A 10 5.62 -1.26 -17.26
N ALA A 11 6.05 -0.76 -18.42
CA ALA A 11 6.77 0.50 -18.51
C ALA A 11 5.91 1.70 -18.05
N ALA A 12 4.61 1.70 -18.36
CA ALA A 12 3.69 2.72 -17.86
C ALA A 12 3.54 2.63 -16.33
N ASN A 13 3.42 1.42 -15.78
CA ASN A 13 3.36 1.22 -14.33
C ASN A 13 4.66 1.69 -13.64
N ASP A 14 5.83 1.39 -14.20
CA ASP A 14 7.12 1.79 -13.65
C ASP A 14 7.32 3.31 -13.64
N ALA A 15 6.79 4.01 -14.65
CA ALA A 15 6.79 5.47 -14.68
C ALA A 15 5.99 6.04 -13.50
N VAL A 16 4.78 5.52 -13.26
CA VAL A 16 3.94 5.94 -12.13
C VAL A 16 4.57 5.54 -10.79
N ALA A 17 5.17 4.34 -10.68
CA ALA A 17 5.86 3.90 -9.48
C ALA A 17 7.04 4.83 -9.12
N THR A 18 7.74 5.34 -10.14
CA THR A 18 8.83 6.30 -9.96
C THR A 18 8.31 7.65 -9.44
N GLU A 19 7.16 8.11 -9.93
CA GLU A 19 6.51 9.32 -9.41
C GLU A 19 6.10 9.14 -7.94
N ASN A 20 5.47 8.02 -7.60
CA ASN A 20 5.07 7.72 -6.22
C ASN A 20 6.28 7.70 -5.29
N ARG A 21 7.38 7.10 -5.71
CA ARG A 21 8.63 7.06 -4.93
C ARG A 21 9.17 8.46 -4.68
N ARG A 22 9.26 9.31 -5.73
CA ARG A 22 9.71 10.70 -5.59
C ARG A 22 8.82 11.51 -4.65
N PHE A 23 7.51 11.30 -4.71
CA PHE A 23 6.56 11.94 -3.80
C PHE A 23 6.83 11.51 -2.34
N LEU A 24 6.93 10.21 -2.07
CA LEU A 24 7.20 9.67 -0.74
C LEU A 24 8.57 10.12 -0.20
N ASP A 25 9.61 10.09 -1.03
CA ASP A 25 10.95 10.57 -0.69
C ASP A 25 10.93 12.06 -0.34
N GLY A 26 10.18 12.87 -1.11
CA GLY A 26 9.96 14.29 -0.83
C GLY A 26 9.22 14.59 0.46
N GLN A 27 8.47 13.61 0.99
CA GLN A 27 7.81 13.66 2.30
C GLN A 27 8.61 12.95 3.40
N ALA A 28 9.83 12.48 3.12
CA ALA A 28 10.66 11.68 4.01
C ALA A 28 9.98 10.39 4.54
N VAL A 29 9.11 9.79 3.71
CA VAL A 29 8.37 8.57 4.05
C VAL A 29 9.08 7.33 3.50
N VAL A 30 9.34 6.36 4.37
CA VAL A 30 9.77 5.02 3.94
C VAL A 30 8.54 4.15 3.69
N ALA A 31 8.30 3.79 2.43
CA ALA A 31 7.23 2.88 2.06
C ALA A 31 7.71 1.42 1.99
N LEU A 32 6.92 0.51 2.58
CA LEU A 32 7.18 -0.92 2.58
C LEU A 32 6.04 -1.64 1.86
N ASN A 33 6.38 -2.42 0.82
CA ASN A 33 5.43 -3.31 0.15
C ASN A 33 5.49 -4.70 0.79
N VAL A 34 4.42 -5.11 1.46
CA VAL A 34 4.33 -6.42 2.15
C VAL A 34 3.49 -7.37 1.31
N MET A 35 4.17 -8.25 0.57
CA MET A 35 3.54 -9.28 -0.27
C MET A 35 3.61 -10.66 0.39
N GLY A 36 2.63 -11.51 0.09
CA GLY A 36 2.59 -12.88 0.57
C GLY A 36 1.25 -13.56 0.32
N SER A 37 1.26 -14.89 0.32
CA SER A 37 0.07 -15.71 0.10
C SER A 37 -1.07 -15.39 1.08
N PRO A 38 -2.33 -15.73 0.74
CA PRO A 38 -3.42 -15.73 1.71
C PRO A 38 -3.03 -16.54 2.96
N GLY A 39 -3.29 -16.01 4.15
CA GLY A 39 -2.95 -16.66 5.42
C GLY A 39 -1.47 -16.60 5.83
N ALA A 40 -0.57 -15.98 5.05
CA ALA A 40 0.86 -15.86 5.39
C ALA A 40 1.16 -14.94 6.61
N GLY A 41 0.13 -14.37 7.24
CA GLY A 41 0.29 -13.54 8.45
C GLY A 41 0.62 -12.06 8.19
N LYS A 42 0.41 -11.54 6.96
CA LYS A 42 0.67 -10.14 6.59
C LYS A 42 0.03 -9.14 7.57
N THR A 43 -1.28 -9.27 7.79
CA THR A 43 -2.03 -8.39 8.69
C THR A 43 -1.48 -8.44 10.12
N SER A 44 -1.20 -9.65 10.63
CA SER A 44 -0.63 -9.83 11.97
C SER A 44 0.77 -9.24 12.10
N LEU A 45 1.59 -9.32 11.05
CA LEU A 45 2.90 -8.67 11.00
C LEU A 45 2.74 -7.15 11.12
N ILE A 46 1.89 -6.55 10.29
CA ILE A 46 1.62 -5.10 10.26
C ILE A 46 1.12 -4.61 11.63
N GLU A 47 0.12 -5.28 12.21
CA GLU A 47 -0.45 -4.93 13.52
C GLU A 47 0.63 -4.94 14.62
N ASN A 48 1.49 -5.97 14.63
CA ASN A 48 2.56 -6.07 15.62
C ASN A 48 3.67 -5.05 15.39
N THR A 49 4.00 -4.74 14.13
CA THR A 49 4.95 -3.67 13.79
C THR A 49 4.45 -2.31 14.28
N ILE A 50 3.17 -1.99 14.07
CA ILE A 50 2.56 -0.74 14.57
C ILE A 50 2.66 -0.67 16.09
N ARG A 51 2.26 -1.74 16.80
CA ARG A 51 2.36 -1.81 18.27
C ARG A 51 3.80 -1.67 18.76
N TRP A 52 4.74 -2.34 18.10
CA TRP A 52 6.15 -2.29 18.46
C TRP A 52 6.77 -0.90 18.26
N LEU A 53 6.39 -0.20 17.18
CA LEU A 53 6.81 1.18 16.95
C LEU A 53 6.27 2.12 18.04
N ASN A 54 5.13 1.82 18.66
CA ASN A 54 4.61 2.49 19.87
C ASN A 54 4.70 4.03 19.80
N ASN A 55 4.18 4.62 18.72
CA ASN A 55 4.20 6.07 18.44
C ASN A 55 5.59 6.72 18.32
N ARG A 56 6.68 5.93 18.25
CA ARG A 56 8.03 6.43 17.96
C ARG A 56 8.19 6.89 16.51
N ARG A 57 7.29 6.44 15.64
CA ARG A 57 7.19 6.80 14.23
C ARG A 57 5.72 6.89 13.86
N CYS A 58 5.39 7.83 13.00
CA CYS A 58 4.09 7.88 12.36
C CYS A 58 3.98 6.73 11.34
N VAL A 59 2.85 6.03 11.36
CA VAL A 59 2.58 4.91 10.46
C VAL A 59 1.22 5.13 9.82
N ALA A 60 1.11 4.80 8.55
CA ALA A 60 -0.13 4.70 7.82
C ALA A 60 -0.10 3.43 6.96
N VAL A 61 -1.26 2.87 6.65
CA VAL A 61 -1.37 1.62 5.89
C VAL A 61 -2.28 1.80 4.69
N ILE A 62 -1.83 1.31 3.54
CA ILE A 62 -2.66 1.10 2.36
C ILE A 62 -2.89 -0.42 2.27
N GLU A 63 -4.15 -0.83 2.34
CA GLU A 63 -4.58 -2.22 2.27
C GLU A 63 -5.24 -2.45 0.90
N GLY A 64 -5.07 -3.65 0.33
CA GLY A 64 -5.52 -3.99 -0.99
C GLY A 64 -6.15 -5.37 -0.98
N ASP A 65 -7.47 -5.41 -1.00
CA ASP A 65 -8.26 -6.63 -0.98
C ASP A 65 -9.30 -6.61 -2.12
N ILE A 66 -9.69 -7.80 -2.56
CA ILE A 66 -10.55 -8.01 -3.74
C ILE A 66 -11.98 -7.53 -3.47
N ALA A 67 -12.49 -7.70 -2.25
CA ALA A 67 -13.90 -7.40 -1.96
C ALA A 67 -14.22 -7.07 -0.50
N THR A 68 -13.41 -7.50 0.48
CA THR A 68 -13.72 -7.26 1.88
C THR A 68 -12.91 -6.10 2.43
N ASN A 69 -13.34 -5.54 3.56
CA ASN A 69 -12.60 -4.52 4.31
C ASN A 69 -12.06 -5.08 5.63
N TYR A 70 -12.03 -6.41 5.77
CA TYR A 70 -11.77 -7.06 7.05
C TYR A 70 -10.37 -6.75 7.59
N ASP A 71 -9.35 -6.83 6.72
CA ASP A 71 -7.97 -6.52 7.10
C ASP A 71 -7.80 -5.02 7.39
N ALA A 72 -8.36 -4.14 6.56
CA ALA A 72 -8.38 -2.70 6.81
C ALA A 72 -9.03 -2.34 8.16
N GLU A 73 -10.20 -2.90 8.50
CA GLU A 73 -10.86 -2.69 9.79
C GLU A 73 -10.02 -3.19 10.96
N ARG A 74 -9.37 -4.34 10.81
CA ARG A 74 -8.51 -4.91 11.85
C ARG A 74 -7.32 -4.01 12.15
N ILE A 75 -6.66 -3.52 11.11
CA ILE A 75 -5.54 -2.59 11.22
C ILE A 75 -5.99 -1.24 11.77
N ALA A 76 -7.14 -0.72 11.36
CA ALA A 76 -7.67 0.56 11.84
C ALA A 76 -7.89 0.58 13.37
N ARG A 77 -8.18 -0.58 13.99
CA ARG A 77 -8.27 -0.71 15.46
C ARG A 77 -6.96 -0.43 16.19
N THR A 78 -5.83 -0.40 15.49
CA THR A 78 -4.54 0.04 16.06
C THR A 78 -4.42 1.55 16.20
N GLY A 79 -5.36 2.31 15.60
CA GLY A 79 -5.41 3.78 15.68
C GLY A 79 -4.60 4.51 14.60
N VAL A 80 -3.98 3.79 13.67
CA VAL A 80 -3.27 4.40 12.54
C VAL A 80 -4.23 4.71 11.38
N PRO A 81 -3.94 5.70 10.53
CA PRO A 81 -4.66 5.90 9.27
C PRO A 81 -4.55 4.67 8.37
N VAL A 82 -5.69 4.23 7.83
CA VAL A 82 -5.78 3.10 6.89
C VAL A 82 -6.62 3.51 5.69
N ILE A 83 -6.10 3.30 4.49
CA ILE A 83 -6.84 3.43 3.23
C ILE A 83 -7.02 2.05 2.62
N GLN A 84 -8.26 1.73 2.25
CA GLN A 84 -8.59 0.49 1.55
C GLN A 84 -8.66 0.73 0.05
N ILE A 85 -7.96 -0.10 -0.71
CA ILE A 85 -8.10 -0.20 -2.17
C ILE A 85 -8.91 -1.45 -2.47
N ALA A 86 -10.15 -1.26 -2.91
CA ALA A 86 -10.95 -2.36 -3.46
C ALA A 86 -10.47 -2.64 -4.89
N THR A 87 -9.77 -3.76 -5.10
CA THR A 87 -9.15 -4.05 -6.40
C THR A 87 -10.14 -4.50 -7.47
N GLY A 88 -11.42 -4.72 -7.11
CA GLY A 88 -12.50 -5.00 -8.06
C GLY A 88 -12.35 -6.32 -8.82
N GLY A 89 -11.58 -7.27 -8.29
CA GLY A 89 -11.27 -8.56 -8.93
C GLY A 89 -9.82 -8.71 -9.37
N GLU A 90 -9.03 -7.63 -9.38
CA GLU A 90 -7.59 -7.72 -9.64
C GLU A 90 -6.86 -8.37 -8.46
N CYS A 91 -5.96 -9.32 -8.75
CA CYS A 91 -5.19 -10.03 -7.71
C CYS A 91 -3.91 -9.28 -7.28
N HIS A 92 -3.72 -8.04 -7.74
CA HIS A 92 -2.54 -7.24 -7.47
C HIS A 92 -2.89 -5.76 -7.33
N LEU A 93 -1.97 -5.01 -6.72
CA LEU A 93 -1.97 -3.55 -6.71
C LEU A 93 -1.00 -3.04 -7.77
N ASP A 94 -1.41 -2.01 -8.50
CA ASP A 94 -0.55 -1.28 -9.43
C ASP A 94 -0.18 0.11 -8.88
N ALA A 95 0.76 0.78 -9.54
CA ALA A 95 1.25 2.07 -9.10
C ALA A 95 0.19 3.19 -9.22
N ALA A 96 -0.77 3.07 -10.13
CA ALA A 96 -1.84 4.07 -10.28
C ALA A 96 -2.83 3.98 -9.11
N MET A 97 -3.18 2.78 -8.67
CA MET A 97 -3.98 2.54 -7.46
C MET A 97 -3.29 3.15 -6.23
N ILE A 98 -1.98 2.91 -6.06
CA ILE A 98 -1.21 3.50 -4.97
C ILE A 98 -1.17 5.03 -5.07
N LYS A 99 -1.02 5.59 -6.27
CA LYS A 99 -1.00 7.05 -6.48
C LYS A 99 -2.31 7.70 -6.02
N GLN A 100 -3.44 7.07 -6.31
CA GLN A 100 -4.75 7.53 -5.86
C GLN A 100 -4.86 7.43 -4.33
N ALA A 101 -4.52 6.29 -3.75
CA ALA A 101 -4.54 6.13 -2.29
C ALA A 101 -3.64 7.13 -1.55
N LEU A 102 -2.47 7.46 -2.11
CA LEU A 102 -1.56 8.48 -1.55
C LEU A 102 -2.14 9.90 -1.59
N ALA A 103 -3.06 10.20 -2.52
CA ALA A 103 -3.72 11.50 -2.57
C ALA A 103 -4.79 11.65 -1.47
N ASP A 104 -5.41 10.54 -1.07
CA ASP A 104 -6.42 10.49 -0.01
C ASP A 104 -5.82 10.28 1.38
N LEU A 105 -4.59 9.76 1.44
CA LEU A 105 -3.89 9.51 2.68
C LEU A 105 -3.27 10.81 3.22
N ASP A 106 -3.79 11.29 4.34
CA ASP A 106 -3.12 12.34 5.11
C ASP A 106 -1.84 11.76 5.72
N LEU A 107 -0.71 11.93 5.00
CA LEU A 107 0.58 11.39 5.41
C LEU A 107 1.01 12.06 6.73
N PRO A 108 1.00 11.31 7.85
CA PRO A 108 1.34 11.90 9.13
C PRO A 108 2.82 12.32 9.12
N ARG A 109 3.06 13.60 9.39
CA ARG A 109 4.43 14.14 9.51
C ARG A 109 5.02 13.70 10.85
N GLY A 110 6.13 12.96 10.83
CA GLY A 110 6.79 12.47 12.04
C GLY A 110 8.28 12.19 11.84
#